data_AF-A0A1Z8X1V0-F1
#
_entry.id   AF-A0A1Z8X1V0-F1
#
_cell.length_a   1.000
_cell.length_b   1.000
_cell.length_c   1.000
_cell.angle_alpha   90.00
_cell.angle_beta   90.00
_cell.angle_gamma   90.00
#
_symmetry.space_group_name_H-M   'P 1'
#
loop_
_entity.id
_entity.type
_entity.pdbx_description
1 polymer ?
#
loop_
_entity_poly.entity_id
_entity_poly.type
_entity_poly.pdbx_seq_one_letter_code
_entity_poly.pdbx_strand_id
1 'polypeptide(L)' 'MSPRKEQNLIYSQIKECMNRIYTLEENDFVNEMHYFDVDKILTEEFYKIFKLMDLNYINLNGAKL' A
#
# COMPACT_ATOMS: atom_id res chain seq x y z
N MET A 1 0.53 5.57 21.35
CA MET A 1 0.83 6.64 20.36
C MET A 1 -0.43 7.49 20.21
N SER A 2 -0.36 8.76 19.78
CA SER A 2 -1.58 9.56 19.55
C SER A 2 -2.31 9.06 18.28
N PRO A 3 -3.66 8.99 18.24
CA PRO A 3 -4.41 8.55 17.06
C PRO A 3 -4.03 9.29 15.78
N ARG A 4 -3.73 10.59 15.89
CA ARG A 4 -3.29 11.42 14.76
C ARG A 4 -1.89 11.05 14.25
N LYS A 5 -0.99 10.63 15.14
CA LYS A 5 0.35 10.15 14.75
C LYS A 5 0.26 8.79 14.04
N GLU A 6 -0.66 7.95 14.46
CA GLU A 6 -0.91 6.63 13.86
C GLU A 6 -1.53 6.76 12.46
N GLN A 7 -2.50 7.66 12.28
CA GLN A 7 -3.04 7.99 10.95
C GLN A 7 -1.96 8.51 10.00
N ASN A 8 -1.13 9.46 10.45
CA ASN A 8 -0.04 9.99 9.63
C ASN A 8 0.95 8.89 9.21
N LEU A 9 1.21 7.93 10.08
CA LEU A 9 2.05 6.77 9.76
C LEU A 9 1.38 5.88 8.69
N ILE A 10 0.10 5.56 8.86
CA ILE A 10 -0.67 4.77 7.90
C ILE A 10 -0.69 5.45 6.52
N TYR A 11 -0.96 6.76 6.47
CA TYR A 11 -0.92 7.53 5.22
C TYR A 11 0.47 7.51 4.56
N SER A 12 1.53 7.63 5.36
CA SER A 12 2.90 7.55 4.83
C SER A 12 3.19 6.18 4.20
N GLN A 13 2.72 5.10 4.83
CA GLN A 13 2.91 3.73 4.32
C GLN A 13 2.10 3.46 3.04
N ILE A 14 0.86 3.94 2.97
CA ILE A 14 0.06 3.87 1.74
C ILE A 14 0.75 4.64 0.61
N LYS A 15 1.25 5.84 0.88
CA LYS A 15 1.99 6.64 -0.11
C LYS A 15 3.23 5.91 -0.62
N GLU A 16 3.95 5.21 0.26
CA GLU A 16 5.11 4.41 -0.14
C GLU A 16 4.71 3.25 -1.08
N CYS A 17 3.63 2.52 -0.76
CA CYS A 17 3.12 1.45 -1.61
C CYS A 17 2.73 1.99 -3.01
N MET A 18 2.03 3.13 -3.06
CA MET A 18 1.66 3.77 -4.32
C MET A 18 2.89 4.19 -5.14
N ASN A 19 3.91 4.78 -4.52
CA ASN A 19 5.14 5.15 -5.21
C ASN A 19 5.84 3.95 -5.84
N ARG A 20 5.84 2.78 -5.16
CA ARG A 20 6.41 1.54 -5.70
C ARG A 20 5.63 1.06 -6.92
N ILE A 21 4.30 1.12 -6.88
CA ILE A 21 3.44 0.79 -8.02
C ILE A 21 3.76 1.70 -9.22
N TYR A 22 3.81 3.02 -9.01
CA TYR A 22 4.15 3.96 -10.09
C TYR A 22 5.56 3.72 -10.67
N THR A 23 6.53 3.37 -9.82
CA THR A 23 7.90 3.08 -10.27
C THR A 23 7.98 1.82 -11.14
N LEU A 24 7.08 0.86 -10.94
CA LEU A 24 6.97 -0.34 -11.77
C LEU A 24 6.35 -0.02 -13.13
N GLU A 25 5.36 0.88 -13.17
CA GLU A 25 4.70 1.34 -14.40
C GLU A 25 5.63 2.19 -15.28
N GLU A 26 6.49 3.02 -14.68
CA GLU A 26 7.42 3.91 -15.38
C GLU A 26 8.73 3.23 -15.82
N ASN A 27 9.04 2.02 -15.35
CA ASN A 27 10.29 1.35 -15.72
C ASN A 27 10.13 0.46 -16.96
N ASP A 28 10.75 0.87 -18.07
CA ASP A 28 10.85 0.05 -19.28
C ASP A 28 11.55 -1.31 -19.03
N PHE A 29 12.43 -1.39 -18.02
CA PHE A 29 13.05 -2.66 -17.60
C PHE A 29 12.06 -3.63 -16.92
N VAL A 30 11.01 -3.10 -16.28
CA VAL A 30 9.93 -3.90 -15.66
C VAL A 30 8.98 -4.43 -16.75
N ASN A 31 8.83 -3.71 -17.87
CA ASN A 31 8.14 -4.23 -19.06
C ASN A 31 8.86 -5.43 -19.70
N GLU A 32 10.18 -5.54 -19.52
CA GLU A 32 10.99 -6.71 -19.92
C GLU A 32 11.06 -7.81 -18.85
N MET A 33 10.85 -7.45 -17.57
CA MET A 33 10.75 -8.40 -16.48
C MET A 33 9.52 -9.30 -16.70
N HIS A 34 9.64 -10.61 -16.42
CA HIS A 34 8.54 -11.54 -16.64
C HIS A 34 7.26 -11.01 -15.97
N TYR A 35 6.20 -10.80 -16.75
CA TYR A 35 4.89 -10.26 -16.35
C TYR A 35 4.38 -10.82 -14.99
N PHE A 36 4.72 -12.07 -14.69
CA PHE A 36 4.40 -12.76 -13.44
C PHE A 36 5.02 -12.14 -12.18
N ASP A 37 6.26 -11.65 -12.24
CA ASP A 37 6.93 -11.02 -11.10
C ASP A 37 6.32 -9.64 -10.80
N VAL A 38 5.92 -8.92 -11.85
CA VAL A 38 5.24 -7.62 -11.75
C VAL A 38 3.86 -7.78 -11.12
N ASP A 39 3.06 -8.73 -11.60
CA ASP A 39 1.73 -9.03 -11.06
C ASP A 39 1.78 -9.41 -9.57
N LYS A 40 2.80 -10.18 -9.18
CA LYS A 40 2.99 -10.54 -7.76
C LYS A 40 3.29 -9.32 -6.91
N ILE A 41 4.20 -8.45 -7.35
CA ILE A 41 4.55 -7.23 -6.61
C ILE A 41 3.33 -6.29 -6.51
N LEU A 42 2.60 -6.09 -7.62
CA LEU A 42 1.36 -5.31 -7.61
C LEU A 42 0.35 -5.87 -6.62
N THR A 43 0.11 -7.18 -6.66
CA THR A 43 -0.83 -7.85 -5.74
C THR A 43 -0.43 -7.65 -4.28
N GLU A 44 0.85 -7.78 -3.95
CA GLU A 44 1.35 -7.57 -2.59
C GLU A 44 1.19 -6.12 -2.12
N GLU A 45 1.51 -5.14 -2.97
CA GLU A 45 1.39 -3.72 -2.62
C GLU A 45 -0.08 -3.28 -2.50
N PHE A 46 -0.97 -3.74 -3.38
CA PHE A 46 -2.41 -3.50 -3.23
C PHE A 46 -2.96 -4.14 -1.95
N TYR A 47 -2.58 -5.37 -1.63
CA TYR A 47 -3.02 -6.04 -0.40
C TYR A 47 -2.56 -5.29 0.87
N LYS A 48 -1.34 -4.73 0.86
CA LYS A 48 -0.86 -3.86 1.96
C LYS A 48 -1.73 -2.61 2.08
N ILE A 49 -2.03 -1.94 0.97
CA ILE A 49 -2.89 -0.75 0.96
C ILE A 49 -4.28 -1.08 1.54
N PHE A 50 -4.90 -2.18 1.09
CA PHE A 50 -6.20 -2.61 1.61
C PHE A 50 -6.19 -2.82 3.13
N LYS A 51 -5.19 -3.53 3.66
CA LYS A 51 -5.04 -3.71 5.11
C LYS A 51 -4.83 -2.40 5.86
N LEU A 52 -4.01 -1.50 5.32
CA LEU A 52 -3.75 -0.21 5.93
C LEU A 52 -5.00 0.69 5.96
N MET A 53 -5.82 0.65 4.90
CA MET A 53 -7.11 1.34 4.87
C MET A 53 -8.10 0.77 5.89
N ASP A 54 -8.15 -0.55 6.04
CA ASP A 54 -9.00 -1.22 7.03
C ASP A 54 -8.55 -0.89 8.47
N LEU A 55 -7.25 -0.94 8.75
CA LEU A 55 -6.68 -0.51 10.04
C LEU A 55 -7.01 0.97 10.33
N ASN A 56 -6.94 1.84 9.33
CA ASN A 56 -7.30 3.24 9.48
C ASN A 56 -8.80 3.39 9.81
N TYR A 57 -9.67 2.60 9.16
CA TYR A 57 -11.10 2.59 9.41
C TYR A 57 -11.44 2.10 10.83
N ILE A 58 -10.82 1.01 11.28
CA ILE A 58 -10.96 0.48 12.64
C ILE A 58 -10.51 1.53 13.66
N ASN A 59 -9.35 2.16 13.44
CA ASN A 59 -8.81 3.18 14.33
C ASN A 59 -9.67 4.46 14.39
N LEU A 60 -10.36 4.82 13.31
CA LEU A 60 -11.24 5.97 13.24
C LEU A 60 -12.62 5.72 13.88
N ASN A 61 -13.17 4.52 13.67
CA ASN A 61 -14.57 4.24 14.01
C ASN A 61 -14.73 3.29 15.20
N GLY A 62 -13.64 2.79 15.78
CA GLY A 62 -13.67 1.85 16.91
C GLY A 62 -14.37 0.52 16.59
N ALA A 63 -14.51 0.20 15.30
CA ALA A 63 -15.19 -1.00 14.85
C ALA A 63 -14.38 -2.23 15.27
N LYS A 64 -14.85 -2.95 16.29
CA LYS A 64 -14.40 -4.30 16.59
C LYS A 64 -15.04 -5.23 15.56
N LEU A 65 -14.22 -5.87 14.73
CA LEU A 65 -14.59 -7.09 14.01
C LEU A 65 -14.89 -8.21 15.00
#